data_AF-A0A914GKQ6-F1
#
_entry.id   AF-A0A914GKQ6-F1
#
_cell.length_a   1.000
_cell.length_b   1.000
_cell.length_c   1.000
_cell.angle_alpha   90.00
_cell.angle_beta   90.00
_cell.angle_gamma   90.00
#
_symmetry.space_group_name_H-M   'P 1'
#
loop_
_entity.id
_entity.type
_entity.pdbx_description
1 polymer ?
#
loop_
_entity_poly.entity_id
_entity_poly.type
_entity_poly.pdbx_seq_one_letter_code
_entity_poly.pdbx_strand_id
1 'polypeptide(L)'
;MMLHTVMSSDSLKSVIVLGGISILNSLFNRIIMTKFFFDYPIVILMLQMAVTLFSIEIARLFNWIKLPAYTFQRGKDMFLPSVLYALSTYLGMNCLDGIAMPLFPPIQRFCPLIVIAVGAYLHRQSFPNRQTLLLIEILCIGGALSCFYELSIDMWSIVYGIGALVMHAVALVMIERLHENFPSTLDLVYMNSFNCLCLFLIADLVQDEIRDAFMYMITSMTMLFVTCLTALVFIGVAFHTALFYCTTHASALHASIVQNISGALQIFVAYALSVYLFYDLAPTWTNILGVIICIAGAIGYYKVTPFNDINKNAPNTNKFFMLGKA
;
A
#
# COMPACT_ATOMS: atom_id res chain seq x y z
N MET A 1 32.67 -6.68 -1.89
CA MET A 1 32.48 -5.50 -1.01
C MET A 1 31.70 -4.37 -1.69
N MET A 2 31.84 -4.12 -3.00
CA MET A 2 31.04 -3.10 -3.72
C MET A 2 29.58 -3.49 -4.05
N LEU A 3 29.22 -4.77 -4.08
CA LEU A 3 27.82 -5.21 -4.30
C LEU A 3 26.90 -4.95 -3.09
N HIS A 4 27.45 -4.89 -1.88
CA HIS A 4 26.67 -4.68 -0.64
C HIS A 4 26.29 -3.20 -0.43
N THR A 5 27.06 -2.25 -0.97
CA THR A 5 26.76 -0.82 -0.89
C THR A 5 25.72 -0.35 -1.91
N VAL A 6 25.61 -1.03 -3.06
CA VAL A 6 24.63 -0.70 -4.11
C VAL A 6 23.22 -1.14 -3.70
N MET A 7 23.05 -2.32 -3.10
CA MET A 7 21.75 -2.84 -2.63
C MET A 7 21.13 -2.00 -1.48
N SER A 8 21.98 -1.38 -0.65
CA SER A 8 21.57 -0.45 0.41
C SER A 8 21.03 0.88 -0.14
N SER A 9 21.61 1.36 -1.24
CA SER A 9 21.14 2.56 -1.95
C SER A 9 19.76 2.33 -2.58
N ASP A 10 19.53 1.17 -3.18
CA ASP A 10 18.30 0.93 -3.95
C ASP A 10 17.08 0.68 -3.05
N SER A 11 17.27 0.02 -1.90
CA SER A 11 16.23 -0.11 -0.88
C SER A 11 15.87 1.26 -0.26
N LEU A 12 16.85 2.09 0.07
CA LEU A 12 16.60 3.45 0.56
C LEU A 12 15.86 4.32 -0.47
N LYS A 13 16.29 4.27 -1.74
CA LYS A 13 15.59 4.97 -2.83
C LYS A 13 14.14 4.51 -2.96
N SER A 14 13.89 3.20 -2.90
CA SER A 14 12.52 2.64 -2.99
C SER A 14 11.61 3.19 -1.88
N VAL A 15 12.13 3.30 -0.66
CA VAL A 15 11.42 3.82 0.52
C VAL A 15 11.08 5.30 0.36
N ILE A 16 12.03 6.11 -0.10
CA ILE A 16 11.80 7.56 -0.31
C ILE A 16 10.77 7.79 -1.42
N VAL A 17 10.89 7.06 -2.53
CA VAL A 17 9.98 7.16 -3.68
C VAL A 17 8.57 6.74 -3.28
N LEU A 18 8.41 5.60 -2.59
CA LEU A 18 7.11 5.16 -2.07
C LEU A 18 6.51 6.20 -1.12
N GLY A 19 7.32 6.77 -0.22
CA GLY A 19 6.86 7.75 0.75
C GLY A 19 6.25 8.99 0.10
N GLY A 20 6.94 9.56 -0.90
CA GLY A 20 6.47 10.73 -1.64
C GLY A 20 5.23 10.44 -2.48
N ILE A 21 5.23 9.35 -3.25
CA ILE A 21 4.11 8.98 -4.11
C ILE A 21 2.87 8.61 -3.28
N SER A 22 3.04 7.94 -2.13
CA SER A 22 1.93 7.58 -1.24
C SER A 22 1.16 8.81 -0.73
N ILE A 23 1.88 9.87 -0.34
CA ILE A 23 1.28 11.13 0.09
C ILE A 23 0.50 11.75 -1.08
N LEU A 24 1.12 11.85 -2.26
CA LEU A 24 0.46 12.40 -3.45
C LEU A 24 -0.79 11.61 -3.84
N ASN A 25 -0.71 10.27 -3.87
CA ASN A 25 -1.83 9.40 -4.23
C ASN A 25 -3.01 9.62 -3.29
N SER A 26 -2.76 9.63 -1.99
CA SER A 26 -3.82 9.78 -1.01
C SER A 26 -4.43 11.19 -0.99
N LEU A 27 -3.65 12.22 -1.36
CA LEU A 27 -4.18 13.58 -1.55
C LEU A 27 -5.09 13.67 -2.78
N PHE A 28 -4.65 13.16 -3.92
CA PHE A 28 -5.47 13.18 -5.14
C PHE A 28 -6.73 12.34 -5.00
N ASN A 29 -6.67 11.19 -4.31
CA ASN A 29 -7.86 10.40 -3.99
C ASN A 29 -8.87 11.24 -3.20
N ARG A 30 -8.42 11.89 -2.11
CA ARG A 30 -9.29 12.78 -1.33
C ARG A 30 -9.84 13.93 -2.16
N ILE A 31 -9.04 14.58 -3.02
CA ILE A 31 -9.52 15.68 -3.86
C ILE A 31 -10.65 15.20 -4.79
N ILE A 32 -10.48 14.05 -5.45
CA ILE A 32 -11.49 13.50 -6.36
C ILE A 32 -12.78 13.16 -5.62
N MET A 33 -12.66 12.46 -4.49
CA MET A 33 -13.80 12.03 -3.69
C MET A 33 -14.51 13.22 -3.03
N THR A 34 -13.79 14.08 -2.29
CA THR A 34 -14.44 15.14 -1.48
C THR A 34 -14.75 16.42 -2.23
N LYS A 35 -13.96 16.80 -3.26
CA LYS A 35 -14.21 18.05 -4.00
C LYS A 35 -15.16 17.87 -5.15
N PHE A 36 -15.00 16.76 -5.85
CA PHE A 36 -15.80 16.48 -7.02
C PHE A 36 -16.98 15.56 -6.71
N PHE A 37 -17.07 14.97 -5.51
CA PHE A 37 -18.14 14.03 -5.16
C PHE A 37 -18.18 12.87 -6.16
N PHE A 38 -17.00 12.41 -6.57
CA PHE A 38 -16.84 11.26 -7.46
C PHE A 38 -16.55 10.03 -6.60
N ASP A 39 -17.63 9.45 -6.07
CA ASP A 39 -17.59 8.38 -5.06
C ASP A 39 -17.70 7.00 -5.72
N TYR A 40 -16.83 6.74 -6.72
CA TYR A 40 -16.80 5.48 -7.47
C TYR A 40 -15.42 4.79 -7.35
N PRO A 41 -15.11 4.22 -6.17
CA PRO A 41 -13.79 3.67 -5.88
C PRO A 41 -13.41 2.49 -6.78
N ILE A 42 -14.36 1.64 -7.19
CA ILE A 42 -14.06 0.52 -8.11
C ILE A 42 -13.61 1.08 -9.45
N VAL A 43 -14.29 2.10 -9.98
CA VAL A 43 -13.93 2.71 -11.27
C VAL A 43 -12.53 3.29 -11.24
N ILE A 44 -12.15 3.99 -10.16
CA ILE A 44 -10.80 4.54 -10.00
C ILE A 44 -9.76 3.40 -9.97
N LEU A 45 -10.00 2.35 -9.18
CA LEU A 45 -9.10 1.19 -9.08
C LEU A 45 -8.99 0.43 -10.40
N MET A 46 -10.09 0.24 -11.13
CA MET A 46 -10.10 -0.37 -12.45
C MET A 46 -9.26 0.43 -13.46
N LEU A 47 -9.44 1.75 -13.50
CA LEU A 47 -8.65 2.61 -14.38
C LEU A 47 -7.15 2.52 -14.06
N GLN A 48 -6.77 2.52 -12.78
CA GLN A 48 -5.37 2.36 -12.36
C GLN A 48 -4.79 1.00 -12.80
N MET A 49 -5.52 -0.10 -12.61
CA MET A 49 -5.05 -1.43 -13.01
C MET A 49 -4.99 -1.56 -14.54
N ALA A 50 -6.00 -1.05 -15.27
CA ALA A 50 -6.04 -1.07 -16.73
C ALA A 50 -4.89 -0.26 -17.35
N VAL A 51 -4.63 0.96 -16.85
CA VAL A 51 -3.50 1.79 -17.32
C VAL A 51 -2.16 1.14 -16.99
N THR A 52 -2.04 0.47 -15.84
CA THR A 52 -0.81 -0.28 -15.49
C THR A 52 -0.54 -1.39 -16.51
N LEU A 53 -1.55 -2.21 -16.83
CA LEU A 53 -1.43 -3.29 -17.82
C LEU A 53 -1.11 -2.75 -19.21
N PHE A 54 -1.84 -1.72 -19.64
CA PHE A 54 -1.65 -1.10 -20.95
C PHE A 54 -0.24 -0.50 -21.09
N SER A 55 0.24 0.17 -20.03
CA SER A 55 1.60 0.74 -20.01
C SER A 55 2.68 -0.33 -20.12
N ILE A 56 2.50 -1.48 -19.44
CA ILE A 56 3.45 -2.60 -19.50
C ILE A 56 3.42 -3.28 -20.86
N GLU A 57 2.24 -3.49 -21.46
CA GLU A 57 2.13 -4.06 -22.81
C GLU A 57 2.72 -3.13 -23.88
N ILE A 58 2.49 -1.82 -23.79
CA ILE A 58 3.14 -0.83 -24.66
C ILE A 58 4.66 -0.92 -24.53
N ALA A 59 5.19 -0.93 -23.31
CA ALA A 59 6.62 -1.01 -23.07
C ALA A 59 7.22 -2.34 -23.59
N ARG A 60 6.45 -3.43 -23.57
CA ARG A 60 6.81 -4.71 -24.18
C ARG A 60 6.84 -4.62 -25.71
N LEU A 61 5.85 -3.99 -26.34
CA LEU A 61 5.79 -3.81 -27.80
C LEU A 61 6.98 -2.98 -28.32
N PHE A 62 7.41 -1.96 -27.58
CA PHE A 62 8.60 -1.16 -27.90
C PHE A 62 9.93 -1.86 -27.55
N ASN A 63 9.91 -3.11 -27.06
CA ASN A 63 11.07 -3.87 -26.59
C ASN A 63 11.90 -3.16 -25.51
N TRP A 64 11.31 -2.22 -24.77
CA TRP A 64 11.99 -1.55 -23.65
C TRP A 64 12.12 -2.48 -22.45
N ILE A 65 11.26 -3.49 -22.34
CA ILE A 65 11.27 -4.43 -21.22
C ILE A 65 11.06 -5.85 -21.75
N LYS A 66 11.94 -6.78 -21.35
CA LYS A 66 11.80 -8.21 -21.63
C LYS A 66 11.02 -8.87 -20.49
N LEU A 67 9.69 -8.77 -20.51
CA LEU A 67 8.83 -9.53 -19.60
C LEU A 67 8.46 -10.89 -20.21
N PRO A 68 8.51 -11.99 -19.44
CA PRO A 68 7.90 -13.25 -19.85
C PRO A 68 6.38 -13.08 -20.03
N ALA A 69 5.83 -13.83 -21.00
CA ALA A 69 4.39 -13.79 -21.28
C ALA A 69 3.55 -14.30 -20.09
N TYR A 70 2.30 -13.82 -20.01
CA TYR A 70 1.35 -14.29 -19.00
C TYR A 70 1.18 -15.80 -19.12
N THR A 71 1.45 -16.51 -18.03
CA THR A 71 1.24 -17.95 -17.94
C THR A 71 0.18 -18.20 -16.87
N PHE A 72 -0.84 -19.00 -17.20
CA PHE A 72 -1.94 -19.30 -16.27
C PHE A 72 -1.46 -19.84 -14.92
N GLN A 73 -0.38 -20.62 -14.92
CA GLN A 73 0.24 -21.11 -13.68
C GLN A 73 0.73 -19.97 -12.77
N ARG A 74 1.44 -18.98 -13.33
CA ARG A 74 1.94 -17.81 -12.59
C ARG A 74 0.80 -16.91 -12.10
N GLY A 75 -0.23 -16.77 -12.92
CA GLY A 75 -1.46 -16.06 -12.55
C GLY A 75 -2.15 -16.71 -11.35
N LYS A 76 -2.22 -18.05 -11.34
CA LYS A 76 -2.79 -18.83 -10.23
C LYS A 76 -1.99 -18.70 -8.94
N ASP A 77 -0.66 -18.72 -9.02
CA ASP A 77 0.20 -18.55 -7.85
C ASP A 77 0.05 -17.15 -7.22
N MET A 78 -0.19 -16.13 -8.06
CA MET A 78 -0.45 -14.75 -7.64
C MET A 78 -1.93 -14.47 -7.31
N PHE A 79 -2.85 -15.43 -7.52
CA PHE A 79 -4.28 -15.15 -7.42
C PHE A 79 -4.71 -14.77 -6.00
N LEU A 80 -4.32 -15.56 -5.00
CA LEU A 80 -4.67 -15.31 -3.60
C LEU A 80 -4.13 -13.95 -3.09
N PRO A 81 -2.84 -13.58 -3.26
CA PRO A 81 -2.37 -12.27 -2.82
C PRO A 81 -3.06 -11.12 -3.56
N SER A 82 -3.38 -11.29 -4.85
CA SER A 82 -4.14 -10.27 -5.59
C SER A 82 -5.57 -10.08 -5.08
N VAL A 83 -6.27 -11.16 -4.72
CA VAL A 83 -7.62 -11.06 -4.13
C VAL A 83 -7.58 -10.29 -2.82
N LEU A 84 -6.65 -10.65 -1.93
CA LEU A 84 -6.49 -10.00 -0.63
C LEU A 84 -6.10 -8.53 -0.80
N TYR A 85 -5.18 -8.23 -1.72
CA TYR A 85 -4.78 -6.87 -2.04
C TYR A 85 -5.97 -6.06 -2.57
N ALA A 86 -6.67 -6.55 -3.60
CA ALA A 86 -7.80 -5.88 -4.23
C ALA A 86 -8.94 -5.58 -3.23
N LEU A 87 -9.26 -6.54 -2.36
CA LEU A 87 -10.30 -6.33 -1.34
C LEU A 87 -9.86 -5.31 -0.29
N SER A 88 -8.59 -5.35 0.13
CA SER A 88 -8.07 -4.37 1.10
C SER A 88 -8.00 -2.95 0.55
N THR A 89 -7.64 -2.77 -0.73
CA THR A 89 -7.61 -1.46 -1.37
C THR A 89 -9.01 -0.94 -1.65
N TYR A 90 -9.93 -1.81 -2.04
CA TYR A 90 -11.35 -1.47 -2.17
C TYR A 90 -11.95 -0.99 -0.85
N LEU A 91 -11.78 -1.74 0.24
CA LEU A 91 -12.25 -1.34 1.58
C LEU A 91 -11.58 -0.02 2.01
N GLY A 92 -10.28 0.14 1.74
CA GLY A 92 -9.54 1.36 2.02
C GLY A 92 -10.11 2.60 1.33
N MET A 93 -10.53 2.47 0.07
CA MET A 93 -11.13 3.57 -0.68
C MET A 93 -12.58 3.83 -0.27
N ASN A 94 -13.41 2.80 -0.09
CA ASN A 94 -14.79 2.97 0.36
C ASN A 94 -14.89 3.67 1.74
N CYS A 95 -13.94 3.39 2.63
CA CYS A 95 -13.90 4.04 3.95
C CYS A 95 -13.45 5.51 3.90
N LEU A 96 -12.91 6.00 2.76
CA LEU A 96 -12.66 7.42 2.54
C LEU A 96 -13.95 8.17 2.17
N ASP A 97 -14.93 7.48 1.58
CA ASP A 97 -16.15 8.07 1.01
C ASP A 97 -17.36 7.95 1.94
N GLY A 98 -17.59 6.76 2.50
CA GLY A 98 -18.76 6.49 3.34
C GLY A 98 -18.59 7.05 4.75
N ILE A 99 -19.50 7.95 5.18
CA ILE A 99 -19.67 8.51 6.55
C ILE A 99 -18.42 8.27 7.39
N ALA A 100 -17.37 9.05 7.12
CA ALA A 100 -15.99 8.83 7.52
C ALA A 100 -15.85 7.88 8.73
N MET A 101 -15.63 6.60 8.45
CA MET A 101 -15.48 5.56 9.48
C MET A 101 -14.30 5.93 10.39
N PRO A 102 -14.54 6.54 11.56
CA PRO A 102 -13.51 7.37 12.21
C PRO A 102 -12.40 6.52 12.81
N LEU A 103 -12.70 5.26 13.15
CA LEU A 103 -11.75 4.29 13.67
C LEU A 103 -11.01 3.50 12.59
N PHE A 104 -11.43 3.55 11.32
CA PHE A 104 -10.79 2.79 10.26
C PHE A 104 -9.33 3.24 10.02
N PRO A 105 -9.01 4.54 9.81
CA PRO A 105 -7.65 4.97 9.58
C PRO A 105 -6.69 4.68 10.75
N PRO A 106 -7.05 4.90 12.03
CA PRO A 106 -6.21 4.48 13.17
C PRO A 106 -5.91 2.98 13.20
N ILE A 107 -6.88 2.12 12.89
CA ILE A 107 -6.69 0.66 12.90
C ILE A 107 -5.69 0.22 11.84
N GLN A 108 -5.73 0.81 10.64
CA GLN A 108 -4.79 0.47 9.57
C GLN A 108 -3.33 0.78 9.92
N ARG A 109 -3.07 1.66 10.91
CA ARG A 109 -1.72 2.01 11.38
C ARG A 109 -1.05 0.86 12.13
N PHE A 110 -1.78 -0.19 12.50
CA PHE A 110 -1.20 -1.40 13.10
C PHE A 110 -0.70 -2.42 12.06
N CYS A 111 -0.73 -2.09 10.75
CA CYS A 111 -0.27 -2.97 9.66
C CYS A 111 1.15 -3.54 9.87
N PRO A 112 2.16 -2.76 10.28
CA PRO A 112 3.49 -3.30 10.52
C PRO A 112 3.54 -4.46 11.53
N LEU A 113 2.72 -4.42 12.58
CA LEU A 113 2.67 -5.51 13.58
C LEU A 113 2.09 -6.80 12.98
N ILE A 114 1.03 -6.68 12.18
CA ILE A 114 0.44 -7.83 11.50
C ILE A 114 1.39 -8.40 10.46
N VAL A 115 2.12 -7.54 9.72
CA VAL A 115 3.16 -7.98 8.77
C VAL A 115 4.24 -8.80 9.48
N ILE A 116 4.69 -8.42 10.68
CA ILE A 116 5.65 -9.23 11.47
C ILE A 116 5.04 -10.56 11.88
N ALA A 117 3.81 -10.55 12.40
CA ALA A 117 3.15 -11.77 12.87
C ALA A 117 2.94 -12.78 11.71
N VAL A 118 2.45 -12.29 10.57
CA VAL A 118 2.24 -13.09 9.36
C VAL A 118 3.58 -13.53 8.78
N GLY A 119 4.58 -12.66 8.72
CA GLY A 119 5.94 -12.98 8.28
C GLY A 119 6.60 -14.07 9.13
N ALA A 120 6.48 -14.00 10.46
CA ALA A 120 6.97 -15.03 11.36
C ALA A 120 6.26 -16.38 11.13
N TYR A 121 4.94 -16.36 10.91
CA TYR A 121 4.16 -17.56 10.62
C TYR A 121 4.49 -18.18 9.25
N LEU A 122 4.57 -17.37 8.18
CA LEU A 122 4.83 -17.83 6.81
C LEU A 122 6.29 -18.21 6.58
N HIS A 123 7.25 -17.41 7.07
CA HIS A 123 8.68 -17.62 6.84
C HIS A 123 9.32 -18.52 7.90
N ARG A 124 8.57 -18.91 8.95
CA ARG A 124 9.07 -19.67 10.12
C ARG A 124 10.31 -19.02 10.75
N GLN A 125 10.40 -17.70 10.69
CA GLN A 125 11.51 -16.93 11.26
C GLN A 125 11.23 -16.65 12.75
N SER A 126 12.29 -16.50 13.54
CA SER A 126 12.15 -16.04 14.91
C SER A 126 11.67 -14.60 14.95
N PHE A 127 10.86 -14.28 15.96
CA PHE A 127 10.42 -12.91 16.18
C PHE A 127 11.62 -11.95 16.28
N PRO A 128 11.47 -10.71 15.80
CA PRO A 128 12.52 -9.71 15.90
C PRO A 128 12.88 -9.43 17.37
N ASN A 129 14.05 -8.82 17.58
CA ASN A 129 14.51 -8.44 18.91
C ASN A 129 13.43 -7.62 19.63
N ARG A 130 13.30 -7.82 20.96
CA ARG A 130 12.30 -7.12 21.79
C ARG A 130 12.37 -5.60 21.62
N GLN A 131 13.57 -5.05 21.44
CA GLN A 131 13.77 -3.62 21.18
C GLN A 131 13.13 -3.17 19.85
N THR A 132 13.29 -3.94 18.78
CA THR A 132 12.70 -3.65 17.47
C THR A 132 11.18 -3.72 17.53
N LEU A 133 10.62 -4.72 18.23
CA LEU A 133 9.17 -4.85 18.41
C LEU A 133 8.58 -3.64 19.16
N LEU A 134 9.19 -3.23 20.27
CA LEU A 134 8.76 -2.05 21.04
C LEU A 134 8.77 -0.77 20.19
N LEU A 135 9.78 -0.58 19.34
CA LEU A 135 9.86 0.59 18.45
C LEU A 135 8.73 0.59 17.41
N ILE A 136 8.36 -0.57 16.89
CA ILE A 136 7.26 -0.72 15.93
C ILE A 136 5.92 -0.51 16.62
N GLU A 137 5.74 -1.01 17.84
CA GLU A 137 4.54 -0.73 18.65
C GLU A 137 4.38 0.77 18.91
N ILE A 138 5.45 1.46 19.32
CA ILE A 138 5.45 2.93 19.52
C ILE A 138 5.09 3.64 18.22
N LEU A 139 5.65 3.22 17.09
CA LEU A 139 5.35 3.76 15.77
C LEU A 139 3.87 3.58 15.42
N CYS A 140 3.32 2.39 15.60
CA CYS A 140 1.91 2.10 15.32
C CYS A 140 0.96 2.91 16.19
N ILE A 141 1.27 3.04 17.49
CA ILE A 141 0.50 3.87 18.43
C ILE A 141 0.56 5.35 18.02
N GLY A 142 1.75 5.87 17.67
CA GLY A 142 1.91 7.23 17.18
C GLY A 142 1.12 7.48 15.89
N GLY A 143 1.19 6.54 14.94
CA GLY A 143 0.41 6.58 13.70
C GLY A 143 -1.10 6.55 13.97
N ALA A 144 -1.58 5.72 14.88
CA ALA A 144 -2.99 5.65 15.26
C ALA A 144 -3.46 6.96 15.91
N LEU A 145 -2.68 7.52 16.85
CA LEU A 145 -2.94 8.82 17.48
C LEU A 145 -2.95 9.96 16.46
N SER A 146 -2.12 9.89 15.41
CA SER A 146 -2.11 10.90 14.36
C SER A 146 -3.45 11.00 13.64
N CYS A 147 -4.16 9.88 13.50
CA CYS A 147 -5.44 9.77 12.79
C CYS A 147 -6.67 9.86 13.70
N PHE A 148 -6.50 10.14 14.99
CA PHE A 148 -7.57 10.06 15.97
C PHE A 148 -8.27 11.42 16.13
N TYR A 149 -9.49 11.56 15.59
CA TYR A 149 -10.23 12.83 15.60
C TYR A 149 -11.45 12.81 16.52
N GLU A 150 -12.29 11.77 16.41
CA GLU A 150 -13.52 11.65 17.19
C GLU A 150 -13.62 10.27 17.85
N LEU A 151 -14.07 10.25 19.09
CA LEU A 151 -14.27 9.04 19.87
C LEU A 151 -15.64 8.42 19.58
N SER A 152 -15.97 8.27 18.29
CA SER A 152 -17.18 7.57 17.86
C SER A 152 -16.82 6.11 17.59
N ILE A 153 -17.31 5.23 18.47
CA ILE A 153 -17.06 3.80 18.34
C ILE A 153 -18.14 3.20 17.46
N ASP A 154 -17.84 3.12 16.16
CA ASP A 154 -18.63 2.36 15.20
C ASP A 154 -18.04 0.95 15.02
N MET A 155 -18.88 -0.06 15.24
CA MET A 155 -18.47 -1.46 15.16
C MET A 155 -18.12 -1.86 13.72
N TRP A 156 -18.82 -1.32 12.72
CA TRP A 156 -18.56 -1.63 11.31
C TRP A 156 -17.18 -1.11 10.88
N SER A 157 -16.84 0.11 11.28
CA SER A 157 -15.49 0.68 11.10
C SER A 157 -14.39 -0.24 11.64
N ILE A 158 -14.61 -0.88 12.79
CA ILE A 158 -13.65 -1.81 13.40
C ILE A 158 -13.53 -3.10 12.58
N VAL A 159 -14.66 -3.71 12.21
CA VAL A 159 -14.69 -4.97 11.45
C VAL A 159 -14.05 -4.79 10.07
N TYR A 160 -14.43 -3.76 9.33
CA TYR A 160 -13.83 -3.45 8.03
C TYR A 160 -12.36 -3.04 8.16
N GLY A 161 -12.02 -2.29 9.22
CA GLY A 161 -10.64 -1.89 9.52
C GLY A 161 -9.72 -3.08 9.77
N ILE A 162 -10.12 -4.01 10.65
CA ILE A 162 -9.35 -5.22 10.96
C ILE A 162 -9.30 -6.14 9.74
N GLY A 163 -10.41 -6.30 9.01
CA GLY A 163 -10.45 -7.10 7.78
C GLY A 163 -9.47 -6.59 6.74
N ALA A 164 -9.55 -5.30 6.38
CA ALA A 164 -8.65 -4.66 5.43
C ALA A 164 -7.18 -4.72 5.89
N LEU A 165 -6.93 -4.49 7.18
CA LEU A 165 -5.62 -4.57 7.80
C LEU A 165 -4.97 -5.94 7.61
N VAL A 166 -5.69 -7.01 7.95
CA VAL A 166 -5.18 -8.38 7.86
C VAL A 166 -4.97 -8.78 6.40
N MET A 167 -5.94 -8.49 5.52
CA MET A 167 -5.84 -8.79 4.09
C MET A 167 -4.64 -8.09 3.44
N HIS A 168 -4.44 -6.80 3.73
CA HIS A 168 -3.32 -6.03 3.19
C HIS A 168 -1.98 -6.58 3.68
N ALA A 169 -1.84 -6.84 4.98
CA ALA A 169 -0.61 -7.38 5.56
C ALA A 169 -0.27 -8.76 4.98
N VAL A 170 -1.25 -9.66 4.88
CA VAL A 170 -1.06 -10.99 4.28
C VAL A 170 -0.68 -10.88 2.80
N ALA A 171 -1.35 -10.00 2.04
CA ALA A 171 -1.03 -9.78 0.64
C ALA A 171 0.43 -9.34 0.46
N LEU A 172 0.90 -8.35 1.22
CA LEU A 172 2.27 -7.85 1.11
C LEU A 172 3.32 -8.92 1.44
N VAL A 173 3.12 -9.69 2.51
CA VAL A 173 4.05 -10.78 2.89
C VAL A 173 4.06 -11.88 1.83
N MET A 174 2.90 -12.23 1.27
CA MET A 174 2.81 -13.20 0.19
C MET A 174 3.49 -12.72 -1.09
N ILE A 175 3.34 -11.43 -1.46
CA ILE A 175 4.01 -10.82 -2.61
C ILE A 175 5.53 -10.82 -2.42
N GLU A 176 6.01 -10.45 -1.22
CA GLU A 176 7.43 -10.50 -0.86
C GLU A 176 7.99 -11.92 -1.04
N ARG A 177 7.28 -12.94 -0.54
CA ARG A 177 7.70 -14.34 -0.72
C ARG A 177 7.67 -14.77 -2.18
N LEU A 178 6.65 -14.37 -2.92
CA LEU A 178 6.47 -14.79 -4.30
C LEU A 178 7.55 -14.19 -5.21
N HIS A 179 8.16 -13.06 -4.82
CA HIS A 179 9.28 -12.47 -5.53
C HIS A 179 10.44 -13.45 -5.79
N GLU A 180 10.72 -14.40 -4.89
CA GLU A 180 11.76 -15.42 -5.09
C GLU A 180 11.52 -16.30 -6.33
N ASN A 181 10.27 -16.46 -6.73
CA ASN A 181 9.86 -17.31 -7.86
C ASN A 181 9.68 -16.51 -9.17
N PHE A 182 9.77 -15.19 -9.13
CA PHE A 182 9.56 -14.32 -10.29
C PHE A 182 10.84 -13.58 -10.67
N PRO A 183 11.16 -13.47 -11.97
CA PRO A 183 12.44 -12.90 -12.39
C PRO A 183 12.49 -11.37 -12.26
N SER A 184 11.36 -10.67 -12.16
CA SER A 184 11.31 -9.22 -12.05
C SER A 184 10.15 -8.74 -11.18
N THR A 185 10.31 -7.57 -10.55
CA THR A 185 9.22 -6.92 -9.81
C THR A 185 8.07 -6.48 -10.73
N LEU A 186 8.40 -6.07 -11.95
CA LEU A 186 7.39 -5.68 -12.94
C LEU A 186 6.52 -6.86 -13.37
N ASP A 187 7.05 -8.08 -13.35
CA ASP A 187 6.25 -9.29 -13.58
C ASP A 187 5.19 -9.46 -12.49
N LEU A 188 5.57 -9.26 -11.21
CA LEU A 188 4.63 -9.34 -10.09
C LEU A 188 3.54 -8.27 -10.22
N VAL A 189 3.91 -7.03 -10.55
CA VAL A 189 2.96 -5.92 -10.76
C VAL A 189 2.00 -6.26 -11.89
N TYR A 190 2.50 -6.79 -13.02
CA TYR A 190 1.68 -7.17 -14.15
C TYR A 190 0.70 -8.29 -13.81
N MET A 191 1.16 -9.38 -13.18
CA MET A 191 0.29 -10.48 -12.75
C MET A 191 -0.76 -10.02 -11.74
N ASN A 192 -0.34 -9.19 -10.78
CA ASN A 192 -1.24 -8.66 -9.77
C ASN A 192 -2.30 -7.74 -10.37
N SER A 193 -1.88 -6.80 -11.23
CA SER A 193 -2.79 -5.86 -11.88
C SER A 193 -3.81 -6.58 -12.75
N PHE A 194 -3.41 -7.64 -13.45
CA PHE A 194 -4.32 -8.46 -14.26
C PHE A 194 -5.38 -9.15 -13.40
N ASN A 195 -4.96 -9.84 -12.34
CA ASN A 195 -5.89 -10.50 -11.41
C ASN A 195 -6.81 -9.49 -10.72
N CYS A 196 -6.27 -8.36 -10.25
CA CYS A 196 -7.07 -7.29 -9.62
C CYS A 196 -8.09 -6.71 -10.59
N LEU A 197 -7.72 -6.46 -11.85
CA LEU A 197 -8.64 -5.94 -12.87
C LEU A 197 -9.81 -6.90 -13.10
N CYS A 198 -9.55 -8.21 -13.22
CA CYS A 198 -10.61 -9.20 -13.35
C CYS A 198 -11.56 -9.19 -12.14
N LEU A 199 -11.03 -9.06 -10.92
CA LEU A 199 -11.84 -9.00 -9.70
C LEU A 199 -12.69 -7.73 -9.64
N PHE A 200 -12.12 -6.58 -10.00
CA PHE A 200 -12.86 -5.32 -10.00
C PHE A 200 -13.94 -5.29 -11.09
N LEU A 201 -13.71 -5.92 -12.25
CA LEU A 201 -14.76 -6.10 -13.27
C LEU A 201 -15.92 -6.96 -12.75
N ILE A 202 -15.61 -8.02 -11.99
CA ILE A 202 -16.66 -8.84 -11.36
C ILE A 202 -17.40 -8.05 -10.28
N ALA A 203 -16.68 -7.25 -9.49
CA ALA A 203 -17.29 -6.39 -8.48
C ALA A 203 -18.21 -5.34 -9.11
N ASP A 204 -17.77 -4.74 -10.22
CA ASP A 204 -18.58 -3.78 -10.99
C ASP A 204 -19.87 -4.40 -11.53
N LEU A 205 -19.87 -5.66 -11.99
CA LEU A 205 -21.10 -6.35 -12.41
C LEU A 205 -22.16 -6.48 -11.29
N VAL A 206 -21.76 -6.36 -10.03
CA VAL A 206 -22.66 -6.42 -8.87
C VAL A 206 -23.08 -5.02 -8.42
N GLN A 207 -22.18 -4.05 -8.53
CA GLN A 207 -22.35 -2.70 -7.97
C GLN A 207 -22.78 -1.65 -9.00
N ASP A 208 -22.63 -1.94 -10.29
CA ASP A 208 -22.92 -1.07 -11.44
C ASP A 208 -22.25 0.32 -11.38
N GLU A 209 -21.10 0.44 -10.69
CA GLU A 209 -20.39 1.72 -10.51
C GLU A 209 -19.93 2.34 -11.83
N ILE A 210 -19.55 1.55 -12.84
CA ILE A 210 -19.17 2.08 -14.18
C ILE A 210 -20.32 2.87 -14.78
N ARG A 211 -21.55 2.35 -14.67
CA ARG A 211 -22.73 3.01 -15.25
C ARG A 211 -22.96 4.35 -14.57
N ASP A 212 -22.91 4.38 -13.25
CA ASP A 212 -23.16 5.59 -12.46
C ASP A 212 -22.04 6.62 -12.64
N ALA A 213 -20.79 6.17 -12.66
CA ALA A 213 -19.64 7.01 -13.00
C ALA A 213 -19.76 7.62 -14.40
N PHE A 214 -20.23 6.86 -15.38
CA PHE A 214 -20.45 7.38 -16.73
C PHE A 214 -21.58 8.43 -16.78
N MET A 215 -22.67 8.22 -16.05
CA MET A 215 -23.75 9.20 -15.93
C MET A 215 -23.27 10.50 -15.24
N TYR A 216 -22.45 10.36 -14.20
CA TYR A 216 -21.79 11.49 -13.56
C TYR A 216 -20.90 12.25 -14.56
N MET A 217 -20.10 11.55 -15.35
CA MET A 217 -19.23 12.15 -16.37
C MET A 217 -20.03 12.96 -17.39
N ILE A 218 -21.16 12.45 -17.87
CA ILE A 218 -21.99 13.20 -18.82
C ILE A 218 -22.54 14.49 -18.19
N THR A 219 -22.91 14.44 -16.91
CA THR A 219 -23.64 15.52 -16.25
C THR A 219 -22.72 16.60 -15.67
N SER A 220 -21.53 16.23 -15.19
CA SER A 220 -20.68 17.09 -14.35
C SER A 220 -19.22 17.18 -14.81
N MET A 221 -18.90 16.73 -16.04
CA MET A 221 -17.54 16.80 -16.57
C MET A 221 -17.05 18.25 -16.71
N THR A 222 -16.10 18.60 -15.86
CA THR A 222 -15.33 19.85 -15.93
C THR A 222 -13.90 19.54 -16.35
N MET A 223 -13.23 20.44 -17.07
CA MET A 223 -11.84 20.24 -17.48
C MET A 223 -10.91 19.97 -16.27
N LEU A 224 -11.15 20.65 -15.14
CA LEU A 224 -10.39 20.47 -13.90
C LEU A 224 -10.61 19.09 -13.26
N PHE A 225 -11.82 18.55 -13.39
CA PHE A 225 -12.11 17.17 -12.94
C PHE A 225 -11.31 16.17 -13.79
N VAL A 226 -11.35 16.30 -15.12
CA VAL A 226 -10.65 15.37 -16.03
C VAL A 226 -9.14 15.41 -15.80
N THR A 227 -8.55 16.59 -15.60
CA THR A 227 -7.12 16.70 -15.33
C THR A 227 -6.75 16.10 -13.97
N CYS A 228 -7.54 16.34 -12.93
CA CYS A 228 -7.34 15.72 -11.62
C CYS A 228 -7.52 14.19 -11.66
N LEU A 229 -8.53 13.67 -12.37
CA LEU A 229 -8.77 12.24 -12.50
C LEU A 229 -7.63 11.57 -13.26
N THR A 230 -7.19 12.18 -14.36
CA THR A 230 -6.05 11.66 -15.14
C THR A 230 -4.77 11.65 -14.30
N ALA A 231 -4.49 12.72 -13.58
CA ALA A 231 -3.36 12.79 -12.65
C ALA A 231 -3.47 11.72 -11.55
N LEU A 232 -4.65 11.52 -10.97
CA LEU A 232 -4.89 10.48 -9.97
C LEU A 232 -4.60 9.08 -10.53
N VAL A 233 -5.05 8.78 -11.74
CA VAL A 233 -4.80 7.47 -12.37
C VAL A 233 -3.29 7.24 -12.54
N PHE A 234 -2.54 8.22 -13.06
CA PHE A 234 -1.08 8.10 -13.20
C PHE A 234 -0.35 7.99 -11.86
N ILE A 235 -0.74 8.78 -10.87
CA ILE A 235 -0.16 8.73 -9.52
C ILE A 235 -0.49 7.40 -8.85
N GLY A 236 -1.69 6.86 -9.04
CA GLY A 236 -2.11 5.55 -8.54
C GLY A 236 -1.32 4.39 -9.16
N VAL A 237 -1.07 4.44 -10.48
CA VAL A 237 -0.18 3.50 -11.19
C VAL A 237 1.24 3.59 -10.62
N ALA A 238 1.76 4.79 -10.43
CA ALA A 238 3.07 5.03 -9.83
C ALA A 238 3.13 4.53 -8.37
N PHE A 239 2.04 4.69 -7.60
CA PHE A 239 1.93 4.18 -6.23
C PHE A 239 1.95 2.66 -6.20
N HIS A 240 1.16 2.01 -7.07
CA HIS A 240 1.08 0.56 -7.14
C HIS A 240 2.43 -0.08 -7.50
N THR A 241 3.10 0.48 -8.51
CA THR A 241 4.45 0.05 -8.93
C THR A 241 5.49 0.31 -7.85
N ALA A 242 5.50 1.50 -7.22
CA ALA A 242 6.42 1.83 -6.13
C ALA A 242 6.22 0.96 -4.89
N LEU A 243 4.97 0.58 -4.57
CA LEU A 243 4.66 -0.29 -3.45
C LEU A 243 5.26 -1.69 -3.65
N PHE A 244 5.07 -2.27 -4.83
CA PHE A 244 5.65 -3.57 -5.16
C PHE A 244 7.17 -3.49 -5.21
N TYR A 245 7.73 -2.42 -5.79
CA TYR A 245 9.18 -2.17 -5.81
C TYR A 245 9.78 -2.07 -4.41
N CYS A 246 9.16 -1.35 -3.49
CA CYS A 246 9.63 -1.28 -2.09
C CYS A 246 9.48 -2.62 -1.36
N THR A 247 8.39 -3.35 -1.62
CA THR A 247 8.12 -4.65 -1.00
C THR A 247 9.16 -5.70 -1.41
N THR A 248 9.60 -5.70 -2.67
CA THR A 248 10.60 -6.66 -3.16
C THR A 248 12.05 -6.27 -2.86
N HIS A 249 12.39 -4.98 -2.92
CA HIS A 249 13.78 -4.52 -2.70
C HIS A 249 14.14 -4.23 -1.24
N ALA A 250 13.16 -3.91 -0.39
CA ALA A 250 13.39 -3.67 1.03
C ALA A 250 12.77 -4.76 1.90
N SER A 251 11.43 -4.85 1.93
CA SER A 251 10.60 -5.92 2.54
C SER A 251 9.15 -5.41 2.66
N ALA A 252 8.18 -6.30 2.91
CA ALA A 252 6.82 -5.90 3.28
C ALA A 252 6.77 -5.04 4.55
N LEU A 253 7.65 -5.32 5.53
CA LEU A 253 7.70 -4.55 6.78
C LEU A 253 8.06 -3.08 6.51
N HIS A 254 9.14 -2.84 5.77
CA HIS A 254 9.56 -1.50 5.38
C HIS A 254 8.47 -0.77 4.58
N ALA A 255 7.82 -1.44 3.62
CA ALA A 255 6.71 -0.86 2.86
C ALA A 255 5.53 -0.44 3.76
N SER A 256 5.20 -1.24 4.79
CA SER A 256 4.14 -0.91 5.75
C SER A 256 4.52 0.24 6.69
N ILE A 257 5.79 0.32 7.13
CA ILE A 257 6.30 1.43 7.95
C ILE A 257 6.24 2.75 7.17
N VAL A 258 6.66 2.75 5.90
CA VAL A 258 6.61 3.93 5.04
C VAL A 258 5.18 4.41 4.82
N GLN A 259 4.25 3.49 4.54
CA GLN A 259 2.81 3.83 4.43
C GLN A 259 2.25 4.41 5.73
N ASN A 260 2.74 3.94 6.88
CA ASN A 260 2.36 4.45 8.18
C ASN A 260 2.79 5.92 8.35
N ILE A 261 4.08 6.20 8.07
CA ILE A 261 4.65 7.55 8.12
C ILE A 261 3.95 8.49 7.13
N SER A 262 3.81 8.06 5.87
CA SER A 262 3.17 8.86 4.82
C SER A 262 1.73 9.20 5.17
N GLY A 263 0.96 8.25 5.70
CA GLY A 263 -0.41 8.53 6.09
C GLY A 263 -0.55 9.32 7.39
N ALA A 264 0.42 9.25 8.30
CA ALA A 264 0.50 10.14 9.46
C ALA A 264 0.77 11.59 9.02
N LEU A 265 1.69 11.79 8.06
CA LEU A 265 1.99 13.09 7.47
C LEU A 265 0.86 13.64 6.59
N GLN A 266 0.12 12.75 5.93
CA GLN A 266 -0.97 13.12 5.02
C GLN A 266 -1.99 14.05 5.69
N ILE A 267 -2.24 13.88 6.99
CA ILE A 267 -3.16 14.71 7.76
C ILE A 267 -2.78 16.19 7.71
N PHE A 268 -1.49 16.49 7.87
CA PHE A 268 -1.00 17.86 7.80
C PHE A 268 -1.06 18.42 6.39
N VAL A 269 -0.80 17.58 5.39
CA VAL A 269 -0.89 18.01 3.99
C VAL A 269 -2.34 18.24 3.58
N ALA A 270 -3.25 17.37 4.02
CA ALA A 270 -4.69 17.51 3.83
C ALA A 270 -5.21 18.76 4.53
N TYR A 271 -4.77 19.07 5.76
CA TYR A 271 -5.11 20.31 6.46
C TYR A 271 -4.56 21.55 5.77
N ALA A 272 -3.29 21.55 5.37
CA ALA A 272 -2.70 22.69 4.65
C ALA A 272 -3.46 22.97 3.35
N LEU A 273 -3.91 21.90 2.68
CA LEU A 273 -4.76 22.00 1.49
C LEU A 273 -6.19 22.43 1.85
N SER A 274 -6.75 21.97 2.97
CA SER A 274 -8.08 22.32 3.44
C SER A 274 -8.18 23.81 3.79
N VAL A 275 -7.17 24.40 4.41
CA VAL A 275 -7.10 25.86 4.60
C VAL A 275 -7.27 26.65 3.28
N TYR A 276 -6.92 26.03 2.14
CA TYR A 276 -7.12 26.59 0.80
C TYR A 276 -8.38 26.07 0.06
N LEU A 277 -8.91 24.89 0.40
CA LEU A 277 -9.96 24.18 -0.35
C LEU A 277 -11.19 23.72 0.47
N PHE A 278 -11.08 23.46 1.78
CA PHE A 278 -12.14 22.92 2.67
C PHE A 278 -11.99 23.36 4.14
N TYR A 279 -13.05 23.88 4.76
CA TYR A 279 -13.00 24.55 6.08
C TYR A 279 -13.00 23.60 7.31
N ASP A 280 -12.97 22.26 7.14
CA ASP A 280 -13.63 21.40 8.14
C ASP A 280 -12.77 20.50 9.04
N LEU A 281 -11.42 20.44 8.93
CA LEU A 281 -10.62 19.63 9.87
C LEU A 281 -9.32 20.31 10.30
N ALA A 282 -9.31 20.92 11.48
CA ALA A 282 -8.08 21.39 12.12
C ALA A 282 -7.36 20.25 12.86
N PRO A 283 -6.03 20.07 12.69
CA PRO A 283 -5.28 19.07 13.43
C PRO A 283 -5.27 19.44 14.91
N THR A 284 -5.64 18.49 15.76
CA THR A 284 -5.62 18.64 17.21
C THR A 284 -4.21 18.38 17.76
N TRP A 285 -3.99 18.72 19.03
CA TRP A 285 -2.71 18.47 19.71
C TRP A 285 -2.35 16.99 19.78
N THR A 286 -3.35 16.11 19.87
CA THR A 286 -3.14 14.65 19.84
C THR A 286 -2.55 14.21 18.51
N ASN A 287 -2.95 14.82 17.40
CA ASN A 287 -2.51 14.42 16.08
C ASN A 287 -1.05 14.84 15.83
N ILE A 288 -0.67 16.03 16.31
CA ILE A 288 0.73 16.50 16.27
C ILE A 288 1.63 15.61 17.11
N LEU A 289 1.22 15.31 18.34
CA LEU A 289 1.97 14.39 19.20
C LEU A 289 2.08 13.00 18.57
N GLY A 290 1.00 12.48 17.98
CA GLY A 290 1.00 11.20 17.27
C GLY A 290 2.02 11.14 16.15
N VAL A 291 2.11 12.19 15.32
CA VAL A 291 3.10 12.25 14.23
C VAL A 291 4.53 12.33 14.75
N ILE A 292 4.78 13.12 15.80
CA ILE A 292 6.11 13.19 16.44
C ILE A 292 6.52 11.81 16.96
N ILE A 293 5.62 11.10 17.64
CA ILE A 293 5.86 9.74 18.16
C ILE A 293 6.10 8.76 17.00
N CYS A 294 5.29 8.83 15.95
CA CYS A 294 5.43 7.97 14.76
C CYS A 294 6.81 8.15 14.09
N ILE A 295 7.23 9.40 13.89
CA ILE A 295 8.53 9.72 13.26
C ILE A 295 9.68 9.32 14.20
N ALA A 296 9.58 9.59 15.50
CA ALA A 296 10.60 9.19 16.47
C ALA A 296 10.77 7.66 16.54
N GLY A 297 9.65 6.91 16.54
CA GLY A 297 9.65 5.45 16.47
C GLY A 297 10.29 4.93 15.19
N ALA A 298 9.99 5.54 14.04
CA ALA A 298 10.59 5.18 12.75
C ALA A 298 12.11 5.42 12.74
N ILE A 299 12.57 6.59 13.21
CA ILE A 299 13.99 6.92 13.31
C ILE A 299 14.70 5.95 14.26
N GLY A 300 14.08 5.63 15.40
CA GLY A 300 14.60 4.63 16.33
C GLY A 300 14.73 3.25 15.69
N TYR A 301 13.70 2.81 14.95
CA TYR A 301 13.71 1.55 14.22
C TYR A 301 14.85 1.47 13.20
N TYR A 302 15.00 2.48 12.34
CA TYR A 302 16.05 2.51 11.31
C TYR A 302 17.46 2.64 11.89
N LYS A 303 17.61 3.19 13.09
CA LYS A 303 18.90 3.21 13.81
C LYS A 303 19.29 1.82 14.35
N VAL A 304 18.31 1.07 14.87
CA VAL A 304 18.54 -0.27 15.42
C VAL A 304 18.66 -1.32 14.31
N THR A 305 17.90 -1.16 13.24
CA THR A 305 17.85 -2.08 12.10
C THR A 305 18.23 -1.31 10.83
N PRO A 306 19.52 -1.00 10.63
CA PRO A 306 19.95 -0.33 9.42
C PRO A 306 19.71 -1.22 8.19
N PHE A 307 19.43 -0.59 7.04
CA PHE A 307 19.23 -1.27 5.75
C PHE A 307 20.38 -2.23 5.34
N ASN A 308 21.52 -2.20 6.03
CA ASN A 308 22.66 -3.09 5.77
C ASN A 308 22.51 -4.52 6.35
N ASP A 309 21.59 -4.77 7.27
CA ASP A 309 21.39 -6.11 7.88
C ASP A 309 20.39 -7.01 7.11
N ILE A 310 19.91 -6.55 5.95
CA ILE A 310 18.93 -7.24 5.08
C ILE A 310 19.40 -8.64 4.63
N ASN A 311 20.68 -8.99 4.79
CA ASN A 311 21.22 -10.30 4.40
C ASN A 311 21.73 -11.18 5.57
N LYS A 312 21.54 -10.79 6.84
CA LYS A 312 21.97 -11.62 7.99
C LYS A 312 20.86 -12.43 8.65
N ASN A 313 19.59 -12.07 8.44
CA ASN A 313 18.44 -12.76 9.01
C ASN A 313 17.65 -13.61 8.01
N ALA A 314 18.19 -13.84 6.81
CA ALA A 314 17.90 -15.07 6.09
C ALA A 314 18.75 -16.17 6.74
N PRO A 315 18.19 -17.03 7.63
CA PRO A 315 18.96 -18.18 8.10
C PRO A 315 19.33 -19.00 6.86
N ASN A 316 20.64 -19.14 6.63
CA ASN A 316 21.27 -20.04 5.65
C ASN A 316 20.37 -21.25 5.31
N THR A 317 19.56 -21.12 4.25
CA THR A 317 18.78 -22.23 3.68
C THR A 317 19.69 -23.31 3.08
N ASN A 318 20.99 -23.03 2.97
CA ASN A 318 22.00 -23.96 2.47
C ASN A 318 22.54 -24.97 3.51
N LYS A 319 22.05 -24.99 4.76
CA LYS A 319 22.47 -26.02 5.74
C LYS A 319 21.40 -27.03 6.15
N PHE A 320 20.12 -26.82 5.83
CA PHE A 320 19.06 -27.76 6.21
C PHE A 320 18.71 -28.79 5.13
N PHE A 321 19.11 -28.57 3.86
CA PHE A 321 18.82 -29.51 2.76
C PHE A 321 19.83 -30.66 2.63
N MET A 322 20.95 -30.63 3.38
CA MET A 322 22.01 -31.66 3.34
C MET A 322 21.92 -32.70 4.47
N LEU A 323 20.94 -32.59 5.38
CA LEU A 323 20.77 -33.52 6.51
C LEU A 323 19.52 -34.41 6.41
N GLY A 324 18.79 -34.35 5.29
CA GLY A 324 17.61 -35.19 5.02
C GLY A 324 17.84 -36.30 3.97
N LYS A 325 19.08 -36.51 3.54
CA LYS A 325 19.49 -37.63 2.68
C LYS A 325 20.78 -38.25 3.22
N ALA A 326 20.63 -38.99 4.32
CA ALA A 326 21.54 -40.06 4.73
C ALA A 326 20.69 -41.13 5.40
#